data_AF-A0A7V5PXD4-F1
#
_entry.id   AF-A0A7V5PXD4-F1
#
_cell.length_a   1.000
_cell.length_b   1.000
_cell.length_c   1.000
_cell.angle_alpha   90.00
_cell.angle_beta   90.00
_cell.angle_gamma   90.00
#
_symmetry.space_group_name_H-M   'P 1'
#
loop_
_entity.id
_entity.type
_entity.pdbx_description
1 polymer ?
#
loop_
_entity_poly.entity_id
_entity_poly.type
_entity_poly.pdbx_seq_one_letter_code
_entity_poly.pdbx_strand_id
1 'polypeptide(L)'
;RDYWESYSFGDLSATARTRREILERLIPRLAIADRCTFDDKFLIVRGDLRTYKIHLGSSNILMEPNDQYLCIVPGRGAGPGDKIYLPFEGDRRFAVILSKALMLADDTKIKDATILSQIKSA
;
A
#
# COMPACT_ATOMS: atom_id res chain seq x y z
N ARG A 1 0.79 -10.70 -20.84
CA ARG A 1 0.18 -9.65 -19.99
C ARG A 1 -0.34 -10.29 -18.71
N ASP A 2 -1.01 -11.43 -18.85
CA ASP A 2 -1.68 -12.20 -17.78
C ASP A 2 -0.78 -12.68 -16.64
N TYR A 3 0.49 -13.04 -16.92
CA TYR A 3 1.41 -13.48 -15.86
C TYR A 3 1.78 -12.37 -14.87
N TRP A 4 2.02 -11.14 -15.34
CA TRP A 4 2.37 -10.02 -14.46
C TRP A 4 1.15 -9.56 -13.66
N GLU A 5 -0.04 -9.50 -14.28
CA GLU A 5 -1.28 -9.14 -13.57
C GLU A 5 -1.66 -10.18 -12.52
N SER A 6 -1.60 -11.49 -12.85
CA SER A 6 -1.89 -12.56 -11.89
C SER A 6 -0.86 -12.63 -10.75
N TYR A 7 0.42 -12.40 -11.02
CA TYR A 7 1.42 -12.35 -9.94
C TYR A 7 1.31 -11.08 -9.09
N SER A 8 1.01 -9.94 -9.72
CA SER A 8 0.95 -8.63 -9.06
C SER A 8 -0.33 -8.43 -8.26
N PHE A 9 -1.45 -9.00 -8.70
CA PHE A 9 -2.79 -8.77 -8.16
C PHE A 9 -3.63 -10.06 -8.06
N GLY A 10 -2.99 -11.23 -7.97
CA GLY A 10 -3.66 -12.52 -7.77
C GLY A 10 -4.22 -12.71 -6.36
N ASP A 11 -4.74 -13.89 -6.08
CA ASP A 11 -5.39 -14.18 -4.80
C ASP A 11 -4.45 -14.12 -3.60
N LEU A 12 -5.03 -13.83 -2.43
CA LEU A 12 -4.27 -13.78 -1.19
C LEU A 12 -3.84 -15.17 -0.73
N SER A 13 -2.53 -15.34 -0.55
CA SER A 13 -1.95 -16.44 0.20
C SER A 13 -2.39 -16.41 1.67
N ALA A 14 -2.24 -17.53 2.39
CA ALA A 14 -2.58 -17.60 3.82
C ALA A 14 -1.92 -16.47 4.63
N THR A 15 -0.63 -16.19 4.41
CA THR A 15 0.08 -15.09 5.06
C THR A 15 -0.52 -13.72 4.72
N ALA A 16 -0.97 -13.50 3.49
CA ALA A 16 -1.58 -12.24 3.09
C ALA A 16 -2.99 -12.05 3.69
N ARG A 17 -3.72 -13.15 3.94
CA ARG A 17 -4.99 -13.12 4.68
C ARG A 17 -4.77 -12.76 6.15
N THR A 18 -3.78 -13.35 6.81
CA THR A 18 -3.38 -12.95 8.18
C THR A 18 -2.97 -11.47 8.24
N ARG A 19 -2.24 -10.98 7.23
CA ARG A 19 -1.89 -9.56 7.11
C ARG A 19 -3.13 -8.67 7.04
N ARG A 20 -4.14 -9.07 6.26
CA ARG A 20 -5.43 -8.36 6.14
C ARG A 20 -6.10 -8.22 7.50
N GLU A 21 -6.26 -9.32 8.23
CA GLU A 21 -6.90 -9.35 9.56
C GLU A 21 -6.21 -8.42 10.56
N ILE A 22 -4.88 -8.38 10.53
CA ILE A 22 -4.10 -7.50 11.40
C ILE A 22 -4.30 -6.03 11.00
N LEU A 23 -4.24 -5.71 9.70
CA LEU A 23 -4.46 -4.35 9.20
C LEU A 23 -5.87 -3.85 9.52
N GLU A 24 -6.89 -4.70 9.43
CA GLU A 24 -8.28 -4.36 9.79
C GLU A 24 -8.42 -3.94 11.25
N ARG A 25 -7.60 -4.51 12.16
CA ARG A 25 -7.57 -4.12 13.58
C ARG A 25 -6.71 -2.89 13.85
N LEU A 26 -5.67 -2.69 13.04
CA LEU A 26 -4.70 -1.60 13.23
C LEU A 26 -5.18 -0.27 12.64
N ILE A 27 -5.62 -0.27 11.37
CA ILE A 27 -6.01 0.93 10.61
C ILE A 27 -7.00 1.83 11.36
N PRO A 28 -8.07 1.30 12.00
CA PRO A 28 -9.03 2.14 12.73
C PRO A 28 -8.44 2.93 13.91
N ARG A 29 -7.24 2.59 14.36
CA ARG A 29 -6.53 3.23 15.48
C ARG A 29 -5.47 4.23 15.00
N LEU A 30 -5.33 4.43 13.70
CA LEU A 30 -4.38 5.35 13.08
C LEU A 30 -5.08 6.61 12.60
N ALA A 31 -4.31 7.68 12.38
CA ALA A 31 -4.82 8.96 11.88
C ALA A 31 -5.46 8.89 10.48
N ILE A 32 -5.24 7.80 9.74
CA ILE A 32 -5.74 7.58 8.38
C ILE A 32 -7.02 6.71 8.32
N ALA A 33 -7.63 6.42 9.48
CA ALA A 33 -8.75 5.50 9.60
C ALA A 33 -9.95 5.86 8.69
N ASP A 34 -10.30 7.15 8.60
CA ASP A 34 -11.40 7.69 7.80
C ASP A 34 -11.11 7.76 6.29
N ARG A 35 -9.85 7.52 5.91
CA ARG A 35 -9.36 7.45 4.53
C ARG A 35 -9.20 6.03 4.03
N CYS A 36 -9.39 5.02 4.87
CA CYS A 36 -9.09 3.63 4.53
C CYS A 36 -10.31 2.72 4.59
N THR A 37 -10.47 1.87 3.58
CA THR A 37 -11.42 0.75 3.58
C THR A 37 -10.74 -0.50 3.03
N PHE A 38 -11.35 -1.67 3.26
CA PHE A 38 -10.85 -2.92 2.70
C PHE A 38 -11.86 -3.43 1.67
N ASP A 39 -11.36 -3.82 0.50
CA ASP A 39 -12.15 -4.43 -0.56
C ASP A 39 -11.41 -5.65 -1.09
N ASP A 40 -11.98 -6.83 -0.85
CA ASP A 40 -11.40 -8.14 -1.18
C ASP A 40 -9.91 -8.23 -0.79
N LYS A 41 -9.02 -8.23 -1.79
CA LYS A 41 -7.56 -8.37 -1.68
C LYS A 41 -6.80 -7.04 -1.60
N PHE A 42 -7.51 -5.93 -1.45
CA PHE A 42 -6.95 -4.58 -1.43
C PHE A 42 -7.25 -3.85 -0.12
N LEU A 43 -6.27 -3.05 0.30
CA LEU A 43 -6.49 -1.89 1.15
C LEU A 43 -6.71 -0.68 0.24
N ILE A 44 -7.90 -0.09 0.32
CA ILE A 44 -8.28 1.11 -0.40
C ILE A 44 -7.91 2.32 0.45
N VAL A 45 -7.16 3.26 -0.13
CA VAL A 45 -6.69 4.48 0.54
C VAL A 45 -7.12 5.68 -0.29
N ARG A 46 -7.98 6.52 0.27
CA ARG A 46 -8.41 7.80 -0.33
C ARG A 46 -7.39 8.88 0.01
N GLY A 47 -6.58 9.29 -0.97
CA GLY A 47 -5.79 10.52 -0.90
C GLY A 47 -6.60 11.73 -1.36
N ASP A 48 -5.97 12.89 -1.44
CA ASP A 48 -6.60 14.13 -1.93
C ASP A 48 -6.40 14.29 -3.46
N LEU A 49 -5.40 13.62 -4.05
CA LEU A 49 -5.15 13.61 -5.50
C LEU A 49 -5.82 12.42 -6.19
N ARG A 50 -5.74 11.21 -5.60
CA ARG A 50 -6.37 9.99 -6.13
C ARG A 50 -6.79 9.00 -5.03
N THR A 51 -7.58 8.00 -5.41
CA THR A 51 -7.81 6.79 -4.60
C THR A 51 -6.84 5.68 -5.05
N TYR A 52 -6.27 4.99 -4.06
CA TYR A 52 -5.22 3.99 -4.25
C TYR A 52 -5.66 2.63 -3.76
N LYS A 53 -5.46 1.59 -4.56
CA LYS A 53 -5.74 0.19 -4.24
C LYS A 53 -4.42 -0.53 -3.98
N ILE A 54 -4.08 -0.73 -2.71
CA ILE A 54 -2.84 -1.41 -2.30
C ILE A 54 -3.12 -2.91 -2.16
N HIS A 55 -2.53 -3.72 -3.03
CA HIS A 55 -2.70 -5.17 -3.00
C HIS A 55 -2.03 -5.77 -1.76
N LEU A 56 -2.79 -6.52 -0.97
CA LEU A 56 -2.33 -7.04 0.32
C LEU A 56 -1.31 -8.16 0.18
N GLY A 57 -1.24 -8.84 -0.97
CA GLY A 57 -0.25 -9.89 -1.25
C GLY A 57 1.11 -9.37 -1.71
N SER A 58 1.11 -8.42 -2.65
CA SER A 58 2.31 -7.94 -3.36
C SER A 58 2.77 -6.55 -2.94
N SER A 59 1.92 -5.78 -2.26
CA SER A 59 2.07 -4.32 -2.00
C SER A 59 1.99 -3.43 -3.24
N ASN A 60 1.61 -3.97 -4.40
CA ASN A 60 1.46 -3.19 -5.63
C ASN A 60 0.24 -2.27 -5.55
N ILE A 61 0.31 -1.14 -6.25
CA ILE A 61 -0.69 -0.07 -6.14
C ILE A 61 -1.34 0.15 -7.50
N LEU A 62 -2.67 0.14 -7.53
CA LEU A 62 -3.45 0.67 -8.65
C LEU A 62 -4.10 1.99 -8.23
N MET A 63 -4.35 2.87 -9.19
CA MET A 63 -4.99 4.17 -8.98
C MET A 63 -6.34 4.20 -9.68
N GLU A 64 -7.37 4.61 -8.96
CA GLU A 64 -8.68 4.85 -9.57
C GLU A 64 -8.70 6.16 -10.39
N PRO A 65 -9.62 6.29 -11.36
CA PRO A 65 -10.62 5.30 -11.79
C PRO A 65 -10.11 4.31 -12.86
N ASN A 66 -8.89 4.48 -13.38
CA ASN A 66 -8.38 3.76 -14.55
C ASN A 66 -7.54 2.51 -14.22
N ASP A 67 -7.44 2.15 -12.93
CA ASP A 67 -6.55 1.09 -12.42
C ASP A 67 -5.12 1.22 -12.95
N GLN A 68 -4.62 2.46 -13.06
CA GLN A 68 -3.26 2.72 -13.51
C GLN A 68 -2.27 2.32 -12.41
N TYR A 69 -1.21 1.61 -12.79
CA TYR A 69 -0.19 1.18 -11.85
C TYR A 69 0.64 2.35 -11.32
N LEU A 70 0.84 2.40 -10.00
CA LEU A 70 1.73 3.34 -9.32
C LEU A 70 2.93 2.59 -8.74
N CYS A 71 4.12 2.88 -9.26
CA CYS A 71 5.36 2.26 -8.80
C CYS A 71 5.99 3.08 -7.66
N ILE A 72 5.98 2.52 -6.46
CA ILE A 72 6.70 3.05 -5.29
C ILE A 72 7.56 1.92 -4.72
N VAL A 73 8.88 2.14 -4.72
CA VAL A 73 9.88 1.21 -4.19
C VAL A 73 10.47 1.75 -2.90
N PRO A 74 10.73 0.89 -1.88
CA PRO A 74 11.47 1.30 -0.69
C PRO A 74 12.86 1.84 -1.06
N GLY A 75 13.28 2.94 -0.42
CA GLY A 75 14.60 3.53 -0.63
C GLY A 75 15.74 2.58 -0.22
N ARG A 76 16.89 2.68 -0.89
CA ARG A 76 18.07 1.80 -0.70
C ARG A 76 18.74 1.87 0.69
N GLY A 77 18.24 2.69 1.61
CA GLY A 77 18.75 2.86 2.98
C GLY A 77 17.81 2.37 4.08
N ALA A 78 16.64 1.83 3.75
CA ALA A 78 15.74 1.18 4.73
C ALA A 78 16.29 -0.20 5.12
N GLY A 79 17.52 -0.21 5.66
CA GLY A 79 18.15 -1.37 6.28
C GLY A 79 17.58 -1.63 7.68
N PRO A 80 18.04 -2.68 8.38
CA PRO A 80 17.45 -3.22 9.62
C PRO A 80 17.51 -2.28 10.86
N GLY A 81 17.81 -0.99 10.67
CA GLY A 81 18.04 0.01 11.72
C GLY A 81 16.81 0.86 12.07
N ASP A 82 15.84 1.02 11.15
CA ASP A 82 14.52 1.60 11.48
C ASP A 82 13.62 0.50 12.04
N LYS A 83 14.02 -0.07 13.19
CA LYS A 83 13.21 -1.05 13.92
C LYS A 83 11.98 -0.36 14.51
N ILE A 84 10.99 -0.12 13.66
CA ILE A 84 9.60 -0.11 14.12
C ILE A 84 9.38 -1.52 14.65
N TYR A 85 9.31 -1.65 15.98
CA TYR A 85 8.90 -2.88 16.66
C TYR A 85 7.43 -3.11 16.35
N LEU A 86 7.18 -3.61 15.14
CA LEU A 86 5.88 -4.07 14.75
C LEU A 86 5.62 -5.41 15.46
N PRO A 87 4.38 -5.69 15.89
CA PRO A 87 4.00 -6.97 16.53
C PRO A 87 4.23 -8.23 15.66
N PHE A 88 4.78 -8.06 14.45
CA PHE A 88 4.94 -9.07 13.40
C PHE A 88 6.37 -9.00 12.84
N GLU A 89 7.37 -9.03 13.75
CA GLU A 89 8.78 -9.19 13.40
C GLU A 89 8.95 -10.27 12.32
N GLY A 90 9.36 -9.87 11.11
CA GLY A 90 9.54 -10.77 9.96
C GLY A 90 8.65 -10.48 8.75
N ASP A 91 7.51 -9.79 8.89
CA ASP A 91 6.67 -9.44 7.73
C ASP A 91 7.05 -8.07 7.13
N ARG A 92 8.09 -8.07 6.30
CA ARG A 92 8.50 -6.86 5.55
C ARG A 92 7.39 -6.31 4.65
N ARG A 93 6.49 -7.16 4.12
CA ARG A 93 5.40 -6.68 3.26
C ARG A 93 4.36 -5.91 4.05
N PHE A 94 4.08 -6.32 5.29
CA PHE A 94 3.21 -5.57 6.19
C PHE A 94 3.73 -4.14 6.34
N ALA A 95 5.00 -3.97 6.69
CA ALA A 95 5.61 -2.65 6.86
C ALA A 95 5.53 -1.81 5.59
N VAL A 96 5.81 -2.39 4.42
CA VAL A 96 5.71 -1.70 3.13
C VAL A 96 4.28 -1.25 2.82
N ILE A 97 3.28 -2.11 3.07
CA ILE A 97 1.86 -1.76 2.85
C ILE A 97 1.46 -0.61 3.77
N LEU A 98 1.83 -0.67 5.06
CA LEU A 98 1.51 0.37 6.02
C LEU A 98 2.18 1.71 5.66
N SER A 99 3.47 1.69 5.31
CA SER A 99 4.19 2.91 4.89
C SER A 99 3.58 3.54 3.64
N LYS A 100 3.19 2.72 2.66
CA LYS A 100 2.47 3.19 1.47
C LYS A 100 1.12 3.80 1.84
N ALA A 101 0.34 3.15 2.69
CA ALA A 101 -0.96 3.67 3.11
C ALA A 101 -0.84 5.03 3.82
N LEU A 102 0.09 5.17 4.76
CA LEU A 102 0.34 6.43 5.47
C LEU A 102 0.77 7.55 4.52
N MET A 103 1.67 7.26 3.58
CA MET A 103 2.15 8.22 2.59
C MET A 103 1.05 8.65 1.61
N LEU A 104 0.27 7.70 1.10
CA LEU A 104 -0.76 7.94 0.08
C LEU A 104 -2.03 8.57 0.67
N ALA A 105 -2.30 8.35 1.96
CA ALA A 105 -3.35 9.04 2.67
C ALA A 105 -3.08 10.55 2.83
N ASP A 106 -1.86 11.04 2.56
CA ASP A 106 -1.49 12.45 2.60
C ASP A 106 -0.68 12.80 1.33
N ASP A 107 -1.22 12.36 0.18
CA ASP A 107 -0.55 12.39 -1.13
C ASP A 107 -0.14 13.79 -1.61
N THR A 108 -0.80 14.84 -1.12
CA THR A 108 -0.41 16.23 -1.38
C THR A 108 0.93 16.63 -0.76
N LYS A 109 1.39 15.92 0.28
CA LYS A 109 2.70 16.15 0.91
C LYS A 109 3.83 15.35 0.28
N ILE A 110 3.55 14.50 -0.71
CA ILE A 110 4.58 13.78 -1.45
C ILE A 110 5.45 14.79 -2.21
N LYS A 111 6.76 14.74 -1.99
CA LYS A 111 7.73 15.65 -2.62
C LYS A 111 8.50 15.00 -3.78
N ASP A 112 8.47 13.67 -3.85
CA ASP A 112 9.19 12.94 -4.90
C ASP A 112 8.52 13.19 -6.26
N ALA A 113 9.25 13.87 -7.15
CA ALA A 113 8.75 14.25 -8.47
C ALA A 113 8.39 13.04 -9.35
N THR A 114 9.05 11.89 -9.15
CA THR A 114 8.79 10.66 -9.93
C THR A 114 7.50 9.99 -9.50
N ILE A 115 7.12 10.12 -8.23
CA ILE A 115 5.85 9.60 -7.71
C ILE A 115 4.72 10.54 -8.13
N LEU A 116 4.94 11.86 -7.99
CA LEU A 116 3.96 12.87 -8.40
C LEU A 116 3.66 12.83 -9.90
N SER A 117 4.67 12.60 -10.75
CA SER A 117 4.46 12.50 -12.20
C SER A 117 3.58 11.30 -12.56
N GLN A 118 3.77 10.15 -11.91
CA GLN A 118 2.93 8.96 -12.09
C GLN A 118 1.49 9.20 -11.62
N ILE A 119 1.28 9.84 -10.46
CA ILE A 119 -0.07 10.14 -9.94
C ILE A 119 -0.83 11.09 -10.88
N LYS A 120 -0.13 12.08 -11.44
CA LYS A 120 -0.70 13.12 -12.30
C LYS A 120 -0.83 12.72 -13.77
N SER A 121 -0.06 11.75 -14.23
CA SER A 121 -0.25 11.19 -15.57
C SER A 121 -1.58 10.44 -15.59
N ALA A 122 -2.59 10.99 -16.25
CA ALA A 122 -3.88 10.34 -16.48
C ALA A 122 -3.86 9.57 -17.81
#